data_AF-A0A4Q5YQQ3-F1
#
_entry.id   AF-A0A4Q5YQQ3-F1
#
_cell.length_a   1.000
_cell.length_b   1.000
_cell.length_c   1.000
_cell.angle_alpha   90.00
_cell.angle_beta   90.00
_cell.angle_gamma   90.00
#
_symmetry.space_group_name_H-M   'P 1'
#
loop_
_entity.id
_entity.type
_entity.pdbx_description
1 polymer ?
#
loop_
_entity_poly.entity_id
_entity_poly.type
_entity_poly.pdbx_seq_one_letter_code
_entity_poly.pdbx_strand_id
1 'polypeptide(L)'
;TASRLDSLELYPFRQIVKAGVGGVMVAHLSIPSLDKGKNIASSISAATITDLLRKDLGYNGLVITDALDMQGVAKYFPAGEISVKALEAGNDMLCLPGDIPGSIKKIKEAIKNKSLSWETINARAKKVLAAKYQYGLSAWKPVDLNNLVSDLNGQTEEMHRQIAQRSITLLRNDDQAIFPLAKGRRVAYLGIGLNKDNEFAKQVREEYDAHVYYFDYGLKEEMVKPVLNVLRNRYDVVIIGVHRYNRFPANNFGISNAALMLLDSVQKQNRTITMVFGNPYAIKDMCSSRILVAAYQDDEVTHQTAVDLLGGRFIAKGKLPVTVCQNFKSGDGIVFNRLLQQVRPADLGFAMNRLTKIDSIVNDAIKRRAIPGGVVLVAKDGKIAYERSFGYMGYD
;
A
#
# COMPACT_ATOMS: atom_id res chain seq x y z
N THR A 1 23.71 1.00 13.75
CA THR A 1 25.10 0.49 13.69
C THR A 1 25.46 0.26 12.24
N ALA A 2 26.76 0.22 11.90
CA ALA A 2 27.20 -0.04 10.53
C ALA A 2 26.72 -1.41 10.01
N SER A 3 26.76 -2.45 10.85
CA SER A 3 26.27 -3.79 10.49
C SER A 3 24.79 -3.81 10.12
N ARG A 4 23.92 -3.11 10.88
CA ARG A 4 22.50 -2.99 10.53
C ARG A 4 22.33 -2.30 9.18
N LEU A 5 23.01 -1.16 9.00
CA LEU A 5 22.99 -0.38 7.77
C LEU A 5 23.34 -1.24 6.55
N ASP A 6 24.38 -2.07 6.65
CA ASP A 6 24.80 -2.98 5.59
C ASP A 6 23.74 -4.05 5.26
N SER A 7 23.23 -4.74 6.27
CA SER A 7 22.36 -5.91 6.08
C SER A 7 20.90 -5.56 5.75
N LEU A 8 20.42 -4.39 6.18
CA LEU A 8 19.00 -4.02 6.10
C LEU A 8 18.79 -2.83 5.16
N GLU A 9 19.32 -1.65 5.51
CA GLU A 9 19.05 -0.41 4.77
C GLU A 9 19.76 -0.36 3.41
N LEU A 10 20.99 -0.88 3.29
CA LEU A 10 21.77 -0.86 2.04
C LEU A 10 21.45 -2.02 1.09
N TYR A 11 20.81 -3.09 1.59
CA TYR A 11 20.49 -4.25 0.76
C TYR A 11 19.65 -3.87 -0.48
N PRO A 12 18.55 -3.10 -0.37
CA PRO A 12 17.79 -2.66 -1.55
C PRO A 12 18.63 -1.84 -2.53
N PHE A 13 19.54 -0.99 -2.04
CA PHE A 13 20.43 -0.19 -2.89
C PHE A 13 21.45 -1.07 -3.63
N ARG A 14 22.02 -2.10 -2.98
CA ARG A 14 22.88 -3.09 -3.65
C ARG A 14 22.14 -3.78 -4.80
N GLN A 15 20.87 -4.13 -4.61
CA GLN A 15 20.07 -4.78 -5.66
C GLN A 15 19.74 -3.82 -6.81
N ILE A 16 19.32 -2.59 -6.52
CA ILE A 16 18.93 -1.63 -7.56
C ILE A 16 20.14 -1.11 -8.36
N VAL A 17 21.33 -1.00 -7.73
CA VAL A 17 22.59 -0.71 -8.41
C VAL A 17 22.97 -1.85 -9.36
N LYS A 18 22.87 -3.11 -8.92
CA LYS A 18 23.10 -4.29 -9.79
C LYS A 18 22.10 -4.35 -10.95
N ALA A 19 20.87 -3.89 -10.75
CA ALA A 19 19.85 -3.81 -11.80
C ALA A 19 20.07 -2.67 -12.80
N GLY A 20 21.08 -1.80 -12.59
CA GLY A 20 21.45 -0.75 -13.54
C GLY A 20 20.64 0.54 -13.40
N VAL A 21 20.23 0.93 -12.19
CA VAL A 21 19.55 2.22 -11.97
C VAL A 21 20.36 3.39 -12.55
N GLY A 22 19.69 4.30 -13.28
CA GLY A 22 20.39 5.39 -13.98
C GLY A 22 20.76 6.59 -13.10
N GLY A 23 20.06 6.79 -11.98
CA GLY A 23 20.22 7.92 -11.08
C GLY A 23 19.96 7.55 -9.62
N VAL A 24 20.75 8.11 -8.69
CA VAL A 24 20.57 7.98 -7.24
C VAL A 24 20.55 9.38 -6.63
N MET A 25 19.51 9.68 -5.87
CA MET A 25 19.43 10.92 -5.08
C MET A 25 19.90 10.66 -3.65
N VAL A 26 20.78 11.52 -3.14
CA VAL A 26 21.35 11.39 -1.79
C VAL A 26 20.65 12.34 -0.83
N ALA A 27 19.94 11.77 0.14
CA ALA A 27 19.19 12.52 1.16
C ALA A 27 20.09 13.32 2.10
N HIS A 28 19.50 14.26 2.85
CA HIS A 28 20.16 15.10 3.86
C HIS A 28 20.15 14.47 5.27
N LEU A 29 20.72 13.28 5.43
CA LEU A 29 20.74 12.57 6.72
C LEU A 29 22.09 12.75 7.43
N SER A 30 22.07 12.87 8.76
CA SER A 30 23.26 12.71 9.59
C SER A 30 23.38 11.25 10.03
N ILE A 31 24.39 10.55 9.53
CA ILE A 31 24.61 9.12 9.80
C ILE A 31 26.01 8.93 10.42
N PRO A 32 26.13 9.03 11.76
CA PRO A 32 27.42 8.97 12.46
C PRO A 32 28.24 7.69 12.22
N SER A 33 27.59 6.60 11.81
CA SER A 33 28.27 5.36 11.47
C SER A 33 28.98 5.38 10.10
N LEU A 34 28.63 6.33 9.23
CA LEU A 34 29.30 6.55 7.95
C LEU A 34 30.25 7.75 8.02
N ASP A 35 29.81 8.83 8.67
CA ASP A 35 30.59 10.06 8.78
C ASP A 35 30.43 10.65 10.19
N LYS A 36 31.54 10.77 10.93
CA LYS A 36 31.56 11.32 12.29
C LYS A 36 31.58 12.85 12.31
N GLY A 37 31.61 13.50 11.15
CA GLY A 37 31.59 14.94 11.03
C GLY A 37 30.33 15.57 11.64
N LYS A 38 30.52 16.62 12.45
CA LYS A 38 29.39 17.38 13.01
C LYS A 38 28.68 18.15 11.90
N ASN A 39 27.35 18.04 11.84
CA ASN A 39 26.50 18.71 10.85
C ASN A 39 26.83 18.39 9.38
N ILE A 40 27.48 17.24 9.12
CA ILE A 40 27.70 16.77 7.75
C ILE A 40 26.53 15.88 7.36
N ALA A 41 25.79 16.31 6.34
CA ALA A 41 24.72 15.52 5.75
C ALA A 41 25.30 14.53 4.73
N SER A 42 24.65 13.38 4.56
CA SER A 42 25.05 12.33 3.61
C SER A 42 25.21 12.84 2.18
N SER A 43 24.42 13.82 1.76
CA SER A 43 24.46 14.47 0.45
C SER A 43 25.73 15.29 0.17
N ILE A 44 26.52 15.61 1.19
CA ILE A 44 27.78 16.36 1.11
C ILE A 44 28.95 15.59 1.78
N SER A 45 28.76 14.31 2.07
CA SER A 45 29.77 13.45 2.70
C SER A 45 30.50 12.61 1.65
N ALA A 46 31.81 12.80 1.53
CA ALA A 46 32.65 11.95 0.66
C ALA A 46 32.63 10.48 1.11
N ALA A 47 32.54 10.22 2.42
CA ALA A 47 32.42 8.86 2.96
C ALA A 47 31.14 8.16 2.49
N THR A 48 30.03 8.89 2.40
CA THR A 48 28.75 8.34 1.92
C THR A 48 28.77 8.18 0.39
N ILE A 49 29.21 9.21 -0.33
CA ILE A 49 29.02 9.26 -1.80
C ILE A 49 30.17 8.58 -2.52
N THR A 50 31.40 8.95 -2.19
CA THR A 50 32.58 8.41 -2.88
C THR A 50 32.94 7.04 -2.34
N ASP A 51 33.09 6.89 -1.02
CA ASP A 51 33.55 5.61 -0.47
C ASP A 51 32.45 4.55 -0.49
N LEU A 52 31.30 4.81 0.13
CA LEU A 52 30.22 3.83 0.14
C LEU A 52 29.55 3.67 -1.23
N LEU A 53 28.93 4.71 -1.78
CA LEU A 53 28.09 4.56 -2.98
C LEU A 53 28.92 4.23 -4.23
N ARG A 54 30.01 4.96 -4.51
CA ARG A 54 30.81 4.73 -5.73
C ARG A 54 31.77 3.55 -5.61
N LYS A 55 32.54 3.42 -4.52
CA LYS A 55 33.53 2.34 -4.37
C LYS A 55 32.87 1.05 -3.88
N ASP A 56 32.25 1.06 -2.69
CA ASP A 56 31.78 -0.18 -2.06
C ASP A 56 30.53 -0.78 -2.73
N LEU A 57 29.60 0.06 -3.19
CA LEU A 57 28.43 -0.39 -3.96
C LEU A 57 28.70 -0.47 -5.47
N GLY A 58 29.82 0.09 -5.95
CA GLY A 58 30.20 0.07 -7.36
C GLY A 58 29.29 0.92 -8.27
N TYR A 59 28.62 1.94 -7.73
CA TYR A 59 27.66 2.73 -8.50
C TYR A 59 28.32 3.77 -9.41
N ASN A 60 28.09 3.63 -10.72
CA ASN A 60 28.69 4.47 -11.75
C ASN A 60 27.72 5.45 -12.45
N GLY A 61 26.42 5.37 -12.14
CA GLY A 61 25.39 6.25 -12.70
C GLY A 61 25.47 7.69 -12.16
N LEU A 62 24.39 8.45 -12.39
CA LEU A 62 24.27 9.82 -11.91
C LEU A 62 24.00 9.86 -10.41
N VAL A 63 24.78 10.63 -9.68
CA VAL A 63 24.55 10.95 -8.26
C VAL A 63 24.04 12.38 -8.16
N ILE A 64 22.89 12.56 -7.53
CA ILE A 64 22.16 13.82 -7.47
C ILE A 64 21.97 14.17 -6.00
N THR A 65 22.19 15.43 -5.61
CA THR A 65 21.84 15.85 -4.25
C THR A 65 20.32 15.88 -4.07
N ASP A 66 19.84 15.73 -2.84
CA ASP A 66 18.53 16.30 -2.47
C ASP A 66 18.60 17.85 -2.51
N ALA A 67 17.46 18.52 -2.37
CA ALA A 67 17.33 19.97 -2.50
C ALA A 67 18.29 20.72 -1.54
N LEU A 68 19.27 21.45 -2.09
CA LEU A 68 20.35 22.07 -1.30
C LEU A 68 19.92 23.34 -0.58
N ASP A 69 18.84 23.98 -1.00
CA ASP A 69 18.24 25.15 -0.36
C ASP A 69 17.46 24.82 0.92
N MET A 70 17.29 23.54 1.24
CA MET A 70 16.65 23.10 2.48
C MET A 70 17.42 23.62 3.72
N GLN A 71 16.69 24.30 4.60
CA GLN A 71 17.23 24.91 5.83
C GLN A 71 17.97 23.93 6.75
N GLY A 72 17.68 22.63 6.66
CA GLY A 72 18.36 21.57 7.40
C GLY A 72 19.87 21.49 7.11
N VAL A 73 20.31 21.92 5.92
CA VAL A 73 21.73 21.88 5.51
C VAL A 73 22.24 23.25 5.06
N ALA A 74 21.42 24.03 4.35
CA ALA A 74 21.81 25.34 3.80
C ALA A 74 22.35 26.31 4.87
N LYS A 75 21.77 26.31 6.07
CA LYS A 75 22.14 27.23 7.16
C LYS A 75 23.60 27.08 7.64
N TYR A 76 24.23 25.94 7.38
CA TYR A 76 25.61 25.67 7.78
C TYR A 76 26.64 26.07 6.72
N PHE A 77 26.20 26.33 5.48
CA PHE A 77 27.08 26.55 4.32
C PHE A 77 26.51 27.64 3.40
N PRO A 78 26.53 28.91 3.85
CA PRO A 78 25.92 30.02 3.12
C PRO A 78 26.65 30.32 1.80
N ALA A 79 26.00 31.14 0.95
CA ALA A 79 26.59 31.75 -0.25
C ALA A 79 27.21 30.76 -1.26
N GLY A 80 26.58 29.60 -1.47
CA GLY A 80 26.98 28.62 -2.49
C GLY A 80 28.10 27.66 -2.07
N GLU A 81 28.59 27.72 -0.82
CA GLU A 81 29.60 26.78 -0.31
C GLU A 81 29.09 25.33 -0.28
N ILE A 82 27.80 25.14 -0.03
CA ILE A 82 27.16 23.81 -0.06
C ILE A 82 27.29 23.14 -1.42
N SER A 83 27.21 23.91 -2.51
CA SER A 83 27.33 23.43 -3.89
C SER A 83 28.74 22.90 -4.16
N VAL A 84 29.76 23.59 -3.64
CA VAL A 84 31.16 23.14 -3.74
C VAL A 84 31.34 21.84 -2.97
N LYS A 85 30.88 21.78 -1.71
CA LYS A 85 30.99 20.57 -0.87
C LYS A 85 30.28 19.36 -1.47
N ALA A 86 29.09 19.55 -2.03
CA ALA A 86 28.37 18.49 -2.72
C ALA A 86 29.18 17.94 -3.91
N LEU A 87 29.81 18.82 -4.69
CA LEU A 87 30.68 18.41 -5.78
C LEU A 87 31.94 17.72 -5.23
N GLU A 88 32.62 18.26 -4.24
CA GLU A 88 33.79 17.63 -3.63
C GLU A 88 33.47 16.22 -3.09
N ALA A 89 32.29 16.03 -2.51
CA ALA A 89 31.83 14.73 -2.01
C ALA A 89 31.59 13.68 -3.11
N GLY A 90 31.37 14.11 -4.35
CA GLY A 90 31.25 13.21 -5.50
C GLY A 90 29.90 13.27 -6.24
N ASN A 91 29.04 14.26 -5.97
CA ASN A 91 27.80 14.44 -6.74
C ASN A 91 28.08 14.86 -8.19
N ASP A 92 27.24 14.40 -9.11
CA ASP A 92 27.27 14.77 -10.52
C ASP A 92 26.33 15.96 -10.83
N MET A 93 25.23 16.08 -10.08
CA MET A 93 24.21 17.12 -10.27
C MET A 93 23.69 17.66 -8.94
N LEU A 94 23.40 18.96 -8.90
CA LEU A 94 22.90 19.66 -7.73
C LEU A 94 21.41 19.97 -7.90
N CYS A 95 20.57 19.42 -7.02
CA CYS A 95 19.14 19.73 -6.97
C CYS A 95 18.92 21.01 -6.16
N LEU A 96 18.23 22.00 -6.75
CA LEU A 96 17.86 23.26 -6.12
C LEU A 96 19.02 23.91 -5.30
N PRO A 97 20.13 24.32 -5.94
CA PRO A 97 21.30 24.91 -5.26
C PRO A 97 21.05 26.30 -4.64
N GLY A 98 19.83 26.85 -4.74
CA GLY A 98 19.52 28.22 -4.32
C GLY A 98 20.16 29.25 -5.24
N ASP A 99 21.17 29.97 -4.74
CA ASP A 99 21.90 31.01 -5.50
C ASP A 99 22.81 30.37 -6.57
N ILE A 100 22.30 30.27 -7.80
CA ILE A 100 23.02 29.71 -8.94
C ILE A 100 24.25 30.55 -9.31
N PRO A 101 24.17 31.89 -9.51
CA PRO A 101 25.35 32.71 -9.76
C PRO A 101 26.43 32.58 -8.68
N GLY A 102 26.06 32.63 -7.40
CA GLY A 102 26.99 32.46 -6.28
C GLY A 102 27.63 31.08 -6.25
N SER A 103 26.84 30.02 -6.49
CA SER A 103 27.36 28.65 -6.61
C SER A 103 28.39 28.52 -7.73
N ILE A 104 28.11 29.07 -8.93
CA ILE A 104 29.06 29.04 -10.05
C ILE A 104 30.35 29.79 -9.70
N LYS A 105 30.24 30.95 -9.04
CA LYS A 105 31.41 31.73 -8.59
C LYS A 105 32.26 30.90 -7.61
N LYS A 106 31.63 30.28 -6.60
CA LYS A 106 32.31 29.45 -5.60
C LYS A 106 32.96 28.21 -6.20
N ILE A 107 32.33 27.57 -7.18
CA ILE A 107 32.92 26.43 -7.90
C ILE A 107 34.17 26.87 -8.68
N LYS A 108 34.13 28.04 -9.35
CA LYS A 108 35.31 28.59 -10.02
C LYS A 108 36.44 28.92 -9.03
N GLU A 109 36.11 29.46 -7.85
CA GLU A 109 37.07 29.69 -6.77
C GLU A 109 37.70 28.37 -6.27
N ALA A 110 36.88 27.33 -6.06
CA ALA A 110 37.33 26.00 -5.65
C ALA A 110 38.28 25.35 -6.68
N ILE A 111 37.98 25.53 -7.98
CA ILE A 111 38.88 25.09 -9.06
C ILE A 111 40.20 25.86 -9.03
N LYS A 112 40.15 27.19 -8.87
CA LYS A 112 41.36 28.03 -8.76
C LYS A 112 42.24 27.61 -7.57
N ASN A 113 41.60 27.23 -6.47
CA ASN A 113 42.26 26.79 -5.23
C ASN A 113 42.63 25.29 -5.24
N LYS A 114 42.41 24.59 -6.36
CA LYS A 114 42.74 23.16 -6.56
C LYS A 114 41.98 22.18 -5.67
N SER A 115 40.88 22.60 -5.03
CA SER A 115 40.00 21.65 -4.31
C SER A 115 39.04 20.93 -5.25
N LEU A 116 38.76 21.52 -6.42
CA LEU A 116 38.12 20.88 -7.57
C LEU A 116 39.01 21.02 -8.81
N SER A 117 38.76 20.21 -9.83
CA SER A 117 39.47 20.26 -11.11
C SER A 117 38.50 20.35 -12.29
N TRP A 118 38.94 20.98 -13.39
CA TRP A 118 38.14 21.05 -14.61
C TRP A 118 37.87 19.66 -15.18
N GLU A 119 38.83 18.75 -15.08
CA GLU A 119 38.68 17.36 -15.51
C GLU A 119 37.53 16.67 -14.75
N THR A 120 37.46 16.88 -13.43
CA THR A 120 36.40 16.34 -12.58
C THR A 120 35.04 16.91 -12.98
N ILE A 121 34.94 18.23 -13.16
CA ILE A 121 33.69 18.89 -13.56
C ILE A 121 33.25 18.44 -14.96
N ASN A 122 34.18 18.38 -15.92
CA ASN A 122 33.89 17.95 -17.29
C ASN A 122 33.45 16.49 -17.35
N ALA A 123 34.07 15.61 -16.57
CA ALA A 123 33.65 14.20 -16.49
C ALA A 123 32.21 14.06 -16.00
N ARG A 124 31.81 14.85 -15.00
CA ARG A 124 30.44 14.85 -14.45
C ARG A 124 29.43 15.47 -15.41
N ALA A 125 29.77 16.60 -16.03
CA ALA A 125 28.96 17.22 -17.07
C ALA A 125 28.74 16.25 -18.24
N LYS A 126 29.79 15.51 -18.64
CA LYS A 126 29.69 14.47 -19.68
C LYS A 126 28.71 13.35 -19.30
N LYS A 127 28.67 12.92 -18.03
CA LYS A 127 27.66 11.94 -17.57
C LYS A 127 26.24 12.47 -17.72
N VAL A 128 26.00 13.73 -17.33
CA VAL A 128 24.67 14.36 -17.47
C VAL A 128 24.28 14.46 -18.95
N LEU A 129 25.21 14.88 -19.81
CA LEU A 129 24.97 14.95 -21.26
C LEU A 129 24.73 13.56 -21.88
N ALA A 130 25.48 12.55 -21.46
CA ALA A 130 25.29 11.17 -21.89
C ALA A 130 23.89 10.65 -21.51
N ALA A 131 23.42 10.93 -20.29
CA ALA A 131 22.05 10.60 -19.90
C ALA A 131 21.02 11.31 -20.79
N LYS A 132 21.17 12.62 -21.03
CA LYS A 132 20.27 13.36 -21.94
C LYS A 132 20.23 12.75 -23.34
N TYR A 133 21.37 12.34 -23.87
CA TYR A 133 21.47 11.66 -25.17
C TYR A 133 20.76 10.30 -25.15
N GLN A 134 20.98 9.47 -24.12
CA GLN A 134 20.33 8.17 -23.96
C GLN A 134 18.81 8.27 -23.92
N TYR A 135 18.26 9.31 -23.30
CA TYR A 135 16.81 9.56 -23.26
C TYR A 135 16.27 10.31 -24.50
N GLY A 136 17.06 10.41 -25.58
CA GLY A 136 16.62 10.98 -26.86
C GLY A 136 16.47 12.51 -26.87
N LEU A 137 16.93 13.21 -25.83
CA LEU A 137 16.79 14.67 -25.74
C LEU A 137 17.66 15.44 -26.74
N SER A 138 18.63 14.78 -27.39
CA SER A 138 19.36 15.33 -28.53
C SER A 138 18.51 15.48 -29.79
N ALA A 139 17.40 14.75 -29.88
CA ALA A 139 16.43 14.81 -30.97
C ALA A 139 15.01 14.95 -30.39
N TRP A 140 14.86 15.91 -29.48
CA TRP A 140 13.62 16.14 -28.76
C TRP A 140 12.44 16.36 -29.72
N LYS A 141 11.35 15.66 -29.47
CA LYS A 141 10.07 15.84 -30.14
C LYS A 141 9.04 16.30 -29.10
N PRO A 142 8.23 17.34 -29.38
CA PRO A 142 7.11 17.69 -28.53
C PRO A 142 6.18 16.49 -28.34
N VAL A 143 5.63 16.35 -27.13
CA VAL A 143 4.57 15.38 -26.84
C VAL A 143 3.28 15.90 -27.45
N ASP A 144 2.50 15.01 -28.09
CA ASP A 144 1.15 15.35 -28.53
C ASP A 144 0.24 15.48 -27.28
N LEU A 145 -0.40 16.63 -27.14
CA LEU A 145 -1.26 16.93 -26.00
C LEU A 145 -2.73 16.61 -26.29
N ASN A 146 -3.08 16.25 -27.52
CA ASN A 146 -4.43 15.82 -27.86
C ASN A 146 -4.76 14.54 -27.08
N ASN A 147 -5.90 14.52 -26.40
CA ASN A 147 -6.37 13.38 -25.60
C ASN A 147 -5.44 12.94 -24.43
N LEU A 148 -4.45 13.73 -24.05
CA LEU A 148 -3.41 13.38 -23.06
C LEU A 148 -3.95 12.74 -21.77
N VAL A 149 -5.01 13.33 -21.19
CA VAL A 149 -5.58 12.82 -19.94
C VAL A 149 -6.16 11.42 -20.10
N SER A 150 -6.87 11.16 -21.20
CA SER A 150 -7.45 9.84 -21.47
C SER A 150 -6.35 8.82 -21.75
N ASP A 151 -5.34 9.17 -22.55
CA ASP A 151 -4.24 8.28 -22.89
C ASP A 151 -3.41 7.89 -21.65
N LEU A 152 -3.15 8.84 -20.75
CA LEU A 152 -2.43 8.57 -19.49
C LEU A 152 -3.24 7.71 -18.50
N ASN A 153 -4.58 7.77 -18.56
CA ASN A 153 -5.45 7.11 -17.58
C ASN A 153 -6.21 5.89 -18.12
N GLY A 154 -6.09 5.55 -19.39
CA GLY A 154 -6.91 4.52 -20.04
C GLY A 154 -6.81 3.11 -19.43
N GLN A 155 -5.76 2.82 -18.64
CA GLN A 155 -5.54 1.54 -17.97
C GLN A 155 -5.36 1.64 -16.46
N THR A 156 -5.48 2.83 -15.86
CA THR A 156 -5.13 3.05 -14.45
C THR A 156 -6.11 2.38 -13.50
N GLU A 157 -7.41 2.41 -13.79
CA GLU A 157 -8.43 1.77 -12.94
C GLU A 157 -8.24 0.25 -12.86
N GLU A 158 -8.05 -0.42 -13.99
CA GLU A 158 -7.81 -1.87 -14.04
C GLU A 158 -6.50 -2.24 -13.33
N MET A 159 -5.44 -1.45 -13.52
CA MET A 159 -4.19 -1.65 -12.80
C MET A 159 -4.35 -1.47 -11.29
N HIS A 160 -5.06 -0.42 -10.84
CA HIS A 160 -5.36 -0.18 -9.42
C HIS A 160 -6.14 -1.35 -8.82
N ARG A 161 -7.15 -1.86 -9.54
CA ARG A 161 -7.93 -3.01 -9.10
C ARG A 161 -7.08 -4.26 -8.97
N GLN A 162 -6.21 -4.56 -9.94
CA GLN A 162 -5.29 -5.69 -9.86
C GLN A 162 -4.30 -5.56 -8.69
N ILE A 163 -3.79 -4.34 -8.45
CA ILE A 163 -2.91 -4.07 -7.31
C ILE A 163 -3.67 -4.29 -6.00
N ALA A 164 -4.87 -3.73 -5.84
CA ALA A 164 -5.71 -3.93 -4.66
C ALA A 164 -6.02 -5.41 -4.42
N GLN A 165 -6.42 -6.15 -5.46
CA GLN A 165 -6.75 -7.57 -5.36
C GLN A 165 -5.56 -8.41 -4.90
N ARG A 166 -4.34 -8.04 -5.32
CA ARG A 166 -3.11 -8.74 -4.96
C ARG A 166 -2.51 -8.26 -3.63
N SER A 167 -2.85 -7.06 -3.17
CA SER A 167 -2.30 -6.46 -1.95
C SER A 167 -3.14 -6.74 -0.70
N ILE A 168 -4.48 -6.74 -0.81
CA ILE A 168 -5.36 -6.96 0.34
C ILE A 168 -5.00 -8.29 1.03
N THR A 169 -4.80 -8.21 2.35
CA THR A 169 -4.25 -9.28 3.16
C THR A 169 -5.26 -9.71 4.22
N LEU A 170 -5.70 -10.96 4.17
CA LEU A 170 -6.47 -11.58 5.25
C LEU A 170 -5.51 -12.07 6.33
N LEU A 171 -5.59 -11.52 7.55
CA LEU A 171 -4.66 -11.84 8.64
C LEU A 171 -5.18 -12.93 9.55
N ARG A 172 -6.48 -12.94 9.79
CA ARG A 172 -7.14 -13.92 10.65
C ARG A 172 -8.53 -14.22 10.14
N ASN A 173 -8.95 -15.47 10.27
CA ASN A 173 -10.31 -15.91 10.01
C ASN A 173 -10.67 -17.03 10.99
N ASP A 174 -10.92 -16.67 12.25
CA ASP A 174 -11.29 -17.62 13.31
C ASP A 174 -12.78 -18.01 13.25
N ASP A 175 -13.57 -17.38 12.37
CA ASP A 175 -15.00 -17.60 12.25
C ASP A 175 -15.44 -17.74 10.78
N GLN A 176 -15.14 -18.90 10.21
CA GLN A 176 -15.47 -19.24 8.81
C GLN A 176 -16.98 -19.21 8.52
N ALA A 177 -17.83 -19.22 9.55
CA ALA A 177 -19.26 -19.15 9.37
C ALA A 177 -19.77 -17.74 9.06
N ILE A 178 -18.93 -16.68 9.12
CA ILE A 178 -19.31 -15.31 8.72
C ILE A 178 -18.38 -14.72 7.65
N PHE A 179 -17.31 -15.39 7.25
CA PHE A 179 -16.38 -14.91 6.21
C PHE A 179 -15.88 -16.03 5.28
N PRO A 180 -16.10 -15.92 3.95
CA PRO A 180 -16.76 -14.82 3.24
C PRO A 180 -18.23 -14.63 3.62
N LEU A 181 -18.72 -13.40 3.54
CA LEU A 181 -20.05 -13.02 3.98
C LEU A 181 -21.10 -13.42 2.93
N ALA A 182 -22.03 -14.28 3.33
CA ALA A 182 -23.18 -14.64 2.51
C ALA A 182 -24.30 -13.59 2.63
N LYS A 183 -25.08 -13.40 1.56
CA LYS A 183 -26.31 -12.58 1.56
C LYS A 183 -27.41 -13.20 2.43
N GLY A 184 -28.40 -12.39 2.80
CA GLY A 184 -29.57 -12.82 3.59
C GLY A 184 -29.35 -12.84 5.11
N ARG A 185 -28.25 -12.28 5.59
CA ARG A 185 -27.98 -12.07 7.02
C ARG A 185 -28.38 -10.65 7.44
N ARG A 186 -28.69 -10.46 8.72
CA ARG A 186 -28.84 -9.12 9.30
C ARG A 186 -27.45 -8.54 9.52
N VAL A 187 -27.05 -7.60 8.67
CA VAL A 187 -25.71 -7.00 8.69
C VAL A 187 -25.79 -5.57 9.20
N ALA A 188 -24.86 -5.21 10.08
CA ALA A 188 -24.53 -3.82 10.34
C ALA A 188 -23.13 -3.51 9.84
N TYR A 189 -22.94 -2.29 9.35
CA TYR A 189 -21.63 -1.74 9.06
C TYR A 189 -21.35 -0.58 10.01
N LEU A 190 -20.22 -0.60 10.71
CA LEU A 190 -19.71 0.47 11.55
C LEU A 190 -18.47 1.07 10.91
N GLY A 191 -18.62 2.27 10.34
CA GLY A 191 -17.52 3.06 9.78
C GLY A 191 -16.85 3.92 10.84
N ILE A 192 -15.74 3.45 11.39
CA ILE A 192 -14.88 4.21 12.31
C ILE A 192 -14.00 5.17 11.50
N GLY A 193 -13.98 6.43 11.89
CA GLY A 193 -13.34 7.54 11.16
C GLY A 193 -14.23 8.14 10.06
N LEU A 194 -15.48 7.69 9.93
CA LEU A 194 -16.45 8.21 8.97
C LEU A 194 -17.54 9.03 9.67
N ASN A 195 -18.22 9.87 8.89
CA ASN A 195 -19.40 10.63 9.27
C ASN A 195 -20.50 10.64 8.17
N LYS A 196 -20.23 9.98 7.05
CA LYS A 196 -21.10 9.76 5.90
C LYS A 196 -20.56 8.56 5.12
N ASP A 197 -21.30 8.10 4.12
CA ASP A 197 -20.82 7.04 3.25
C ASP A 197 -19.54 7.41 2.51
N ASN A 198 -18.63 6.45 2.49
CA ASN A 198 -17.65 6.27 1.43
C ASN A 198 -18.13 5.13 0.52
N GLU A 199 -17.33 4.81 -0.50
CA GLU A 199 -17.66 3.79 -1.47
C GLU A 199 -17.84 2.40 -0.84
N PHE A 200 -17.04 2.05 0.18
CA PHE A 200 -17.19 0.78 0.92
C PHE A 200 -18.55 0.71 1.64
N ALA A 201 -18.90 1.76 2.39
CA ALA A 201 -20.17 1.83 3.13
C ALA A 201 -21.39 1.74 2.21
N LYS A 202 -21.33 2.44 1.07
CA LYS A 202 -22.36 2.42 0.03
C LYS A 202 -22.58 1.01 -0.51
N GLN A 203 -21.52 0.34 -0.94
CA GLN A 203 -21.63 -1.02 -1.49
C GLN A 203 -22.05 -2.05 -0.44
N VAL A 204 -21.57 -1.95 0.79
CA VAL A 204 -22.01 -2.88 1.85
C VAL A 204 -23.51 -2.70 2.13
N ARG A 205 -24.02 -1.46 2.11
CA ARG A 205 -25.46 -1.21 2.19
C ARG A 205 -26.22 -1.84 1.02
N GLU A 206 -25.79 -1.58 -0.20
CA GLU A 206 -26.49 -2.04 -1.42
C GLU A 206 -26.42 -3.57 -1.59
N GLU A 207 -25.28 -4.20 -1.30
CA GLU A 207 -25.08 -5.62 -1.56
C GLU A 207 -25.61 -6.55 -0.46
N TYR A 208 -25.61 -6.08 0.79
CA TYR A 208 -25.96 -6.88 1.98
C TYR A 208 -27.15 -6.33 2.77
N ASP A 209 -27.84 -5.30 2.26
CA ASP A 209 -28.94 -4.61 2.96
C ASP A 209 -28.52 -4.17 4.38
N ALA A 210 -27.27 -3.69 4.50
CA ALA A 210 -26.66 -3.42 5.79
C ALA A 210 -27.14 -2.10 6.38
N HIS A 211 -27.47 -2.09 7.67
CA HIS A 211 -27.63 -0.84 8.41
C HIS A 211 -26.25 -0.22 8.69
N VAL A 212 -26.07 1.02 8.25
CA VAL A 212 -24.78 1.72 8.32
C VAL A 212 -24.77 2.72 9.47
N TYR A 213 -23.74 2.64 10.31
CA TYR A 213 -23.46 3.54 11.42
C TYR A 213 -22.07 4.14 11.27
N TYR A 214 -21.90 5.37 11.75
CA TYR A 214 -20.64 6.09 11.66
C TYR A 214 -20.13 6.49 13.04
N PHE A 215 -18.81 6.46 13.21
CA PHE A 215 -18.16 6.96 14.41
C PHE A 215 -16.94 7.79 14.03
N ASP A 216 -17.10 9.11 13.99
CA ASP A 216 -16.01 10.05 13.69
C ASP A 216 -15.01 10.13 14.86
N TYR A 217 -13.73 10.39 14.57
CA TYR A 217 -12.69 10.45 15.61
C TYR A 217 -12.87 11.61 16.60
N GLY A 218 -13.66 12.63 16.26
CA GLY A 218 -14.05 13.71 17.18
C GLY A 218 -15.14 13.33 18.19
N LEU A 219 -15.80 12.17 18.04
CA LEU A 219 -16.82 11.71 18.99
C LEU A 219 -16.20 11.25 20.32
N LYS A 220 -16.88 11.58 21.41
CA LYS A 220 -16.45 11.30 22.78
C LYS A 220 -16.88 9.91 23.25
N GLU A 221 -16.25 9.43 24.33
CA GLU A 221 -16.52 8.13 24.95
C GLU A 221 -17.99 7.92 25.34
N GLU A 222 -18.70 9.00 25.67
CA GLU A 222 -20.14 8.99 25.98
C GLU A 222 -20.99 8.39 24.84
N MET A 223 -20.52 8.52 23.59
CA MET A 223 -21.20 7.98 22.40
C MET A 223 -20.98 6.48 22.19
N VAL A 224 -20.03 5.86 22.89
CA VAL A 224 -19.72 4.43 22.74
C VAL A 224 -20.92 3.56 23.19
N LYS A 225 -21.47 3.82 24.37
CA LYS A 225 -22.60 3.05 24.91
C LYS A 225 -23.86 3.11 24.02
N PRO A 226 -24.31 4.29 23.54
CA PRO A 226 -25.40 4.39 22.56
C PRO A 226 -25.19 3.51 21.33
N VAL A 227 -23.99 3.53 20.72
CA VAL A 227 -23.71 2.71 19.53
C VAL A 227 -23.76 1.22 19.86
N LEU A 228 -23.18 0.79 20.98
CA LEU A 228 -23.23 -0.61 21.41
C LEU A 228 -24.66 -1.11 21.62
N ASN A 229 -25.52 -0.28 22.21
CA ASN A 229 -26.94 -0.62 22.43
C ASN A 229 -27.70 -0.80 21.12
N VAL A 230 -27.40 0.00 20.09
CA VAL A 230 -28.02 -0.13 18.77
C VAL A 230 -27.59 -1.43 18.08
N LEU A 231 -26.34 -1.86 18.25
CA LEU A 231 -25.80 -3.07 17.63
C LEU A 231 -26.17 -4.37 18.37
N ARG A 232 -26.60 -4.28 19.63
CA ARG A 232 -26.83 -5.43 20.50
C ARG A 232 -28.02 -6.27 20.05
N ASN A 233 -27.79 -7.57 19.83
CA ASN A 233 -28.81 -8.58 19.50
C ASN A 233 -29.65 -8.31 18.23
N ARG A 234 -29.28 -7.33 17.40
CA ARG A 234 -30.02 -6.98 16.16
C ARG A 234 -29.41 -7.59 14.90
N TYR A 235 -28.12 -7.86 14.91
CA TYR A 235 -27.34 -8.23 13.74
C TYR A 235 -26.65 -9.57 13.94
N ASP A 236 -26.60 -10.37 12.88
CA ASP A 236 -25.86 -11.62 12.83
C ASP A 236 -24.36 -11.36 12.66
N VAL A 237 -24.01 -10.27 11.96
CA VAL A 237 -22.64 -9.84 11.67
C VAL A 237 -22.52 -8.32 11.74
N VAL A 238 -21.45 -7.83 12.36
CA VAL A 238 -21.06 -6.42 12.33
C VAL A 238 -19.73 -6.27 11.58
N ILE A 239 -19.76 -5.62 10.42
CA ILE A 239 -18.55 -5.25 9.69
C ILE A 239 -18.03 -3.94 10.29
N ILE A 240 -16.76 -3.90 10.68
CA ILE A 240 -16.08 -2.70 11.19
C ILE A 240 -15.10 -2.25 10.12
N GLY A 241 -15.33 -1.08 9.52
CA GLY A 241 -14.39 -0.42 8.63
C GLY A 241 -13.64 0.67 9.38
N VAL A 242 -12.31 0.64 9.37
CA VAL A 242 -11.48 1.70 9.97
C VAL A 242 -10.85 2.53 8.86
N HIS A 243 -11.20 3.81 8.83
CA HIS A 243 -10.92 4.73 7.72
C HIS A 243 -10.32 6.05 8.21
N ARG A 244 -9.79 6.85 7.28
CA ARG A 244 -9.42 8.26 7.45
C ARG A 244 -8.48 8.56 8.63
N TYR A 245 -7.75 7.58 9.12
CA TYR A 245 -6.65 7.82 10.04
C TYR A 245 -5.42 8.30 9.27
N ASN A 246 -4.55 9.03 9.95
CA ASN A 246 -3.39 9.66 9.33
C ASN A 246 -2.41 8.62 8.78
N ARG A 247 -1.67 8.99 7.73
CA ARG A 247 -0.57 8.18 7.21
C ARG A 247 0.59 8.08 8.21
N PHE A 248 0.80 9.11 9.02
CA PHE A 248 1.91 9.20 9.95
C PHE A 248 1.52 8.73 11.36
N PRO A 249 2.41 8.04 12.09
CA PRO A 249 2.09 7.40 13.37
C PRO A 249 1.90 8.35 14.55
N ALA A 250 2.13 9.66 14.37
CA ALA A 250 1.95 10.65 15.43
C ALA A 250 0.53 10.57 16.03
N ASN A 251 0.43 10.68 17.36
CA ASN A 251 -0.84 10.59 18.11
C ASN A 251 -1.68 9.37 17.73
N ASN A 252 -1.04 8.22 17.57
CA ASN A 252 -1.67 6.98 17.14
C ASN A 252 -2.44 7.10 15.83
N PHE A 253 -1.83 7.73 14.83
CA PHE A 253 -2.47 8.03 13.55
C PHE A 253 -3.73 8.91 13.66
N GLY A 254 -3.95 9.58 14.79
CA GLY A 254 -5.17 10.35 15.04
C GLY A 254 -6.40 9.51 15.38
N ILE A 255 -6.26 8.20 15.57
CA ILE A 255 -7.34 7.32 16.04
C ILE A 255 -7.64 7.65 17.51
N SER A 256 -8.87 8.06 17.80
CA SER A 256 -9.26 8.46 19.16
C SER A 256 -9.42 7.26 20.10
N ASN A 257 -9.17 7.47 21.40
CA ASN A 257 -9.37 6.43 22.43
C ASN A 257 -10.82 5.93 22.45
N ALA A 258 -11.80 6.83 22.26
CA ALA A 258 -13.21 6.45 22.16
C ALA A 258 -13.49 5.49 21.00
N ALA A 259 -12.84 5.69 19.84
CA ALA A 259 -12.95 4.78 18.70
C ALA A 259 -12.33 3.41 19.00
N LEU A 260 -11.17 3.37 19.68
CA LEU A 260 -10.54 2.11 20.10
C LEU A 260 -11.40 1.35 21.12
N MET A 261 -11.97 2.06 22.11
CA MET A 261 -12.88 1.49 23.09
C MET A 261 -14.15 0.93 22.43
N LEU A 262 -14.72 1.64 21.45
CA LEU A 262 -15.86 1.16 20.69
C LEU A 262 -15.51 -0.11 19.91
N LEU A 263 -14.38 -0.10 19.20
CA LEU A 263 -13.92 -1.25 18.42
C LEU A 263 -13.76 -2.51 19.29
N ASP A 264 -13.08 -2.40 20.43
CA ASP A 264 -12.91 -3.53 21.37
C ASP A 264 -14.26 -3.99 21.95
N SER A 265 -15.14 -3.05 22.32
CA SER A 265 -16.45 -3.37 22.89
C SER A 265 -17.37 -4.06 21.89
N VAL A 266 -17.39 -3.62 20.62
CA VAL A 266 -18.19 -4.25 19.56
C VAL A 266 -17.69 -5.67 19.28
N GLN A 267 -16.38 -5.89 19.28
CA GLN A 267 -15.81 -7.23 19.07
C GLN A 267 -16.15 -8.22 20.19
N LYS A 268 -16.26 -7.74 21.44
CA LYS A 268 -16.68 -8.57 22.58
C LYS A 268 -18.16 -8.91 22.54
N GLN A 269 -18.99 -8.02 21.98
CA GLN A 269 -20.45 -8.16 21.97
C GLN A 269 -21.00 -8.88 20.72
N ASN A 270 -20.37 -8.69 19.56
CA ASN A 270 -20.89 -9.09 18.26
C ASN A 270 -19.87 -9.96 17.49
N ARG A 271 -20.36 -10.79 16.56
CA ARG A 271 -19.50 -11.44 15.56
C ARG A 271 -19.07 -10.38 14.55
N THR A 272 -17.77 -10.18 14.41
CA THR A 272 -17.21 -9.02 13.71
C THR A 272 -16.27 -9.39 12.58
N ILE A 273 -16.29 -8.58 11.52
CA ILE A 273 -15.31 -8.58 10.43
C ILE A 273 -14.64 -7.22 10.45
N THR A 274 -13.35 -7.14 10.83
CA THR A 274 -12.60 -5.88 10.88
C THR A 274 -11.81 -5.69 9.59
N MET A 275 -12.05 -4.58 8.89
CA MET A 275 -11.35 -4.18 7.67
C MET A 275 -10.66 -2.84 7.90
N VAL A 276 -9.34 -2.81 7.69
CA VAL A 276 -8.49 -1.65 8.03
C VAL A 276 -7.96 -0.99 6.76
N PHE A 277 -8.37 0.25 6.51
CA PHE A 277 -8.05 1.03 5.32
C PHE A 277 -7.11 2.17 5.69
N GLY A 278 -5.82 1.99 5.43
CA GLY A 278 -4.78 2.98 5.64
C GLY A 278 -3.42 2.34 5.96
N ASN A 279 -2.59 3.08 6.69
CA ASN A 279 -1.30 2.59 7.14
C ASN A 279 -1.46 1.29 7.99
N PRO A 280 -0.84 0.15 7.60
CA PRO A 280 -1.04 -1.13 8.29
C PRO A 280 -0.51 -1.14 9.73
N TYR A 281 0.39 -0.22 10.11
CA TYR A 281 0.87 -0.13 11.49
C TYR A 281 -0.24 0.22 12.50
N ALA A 282 -1.37 0.79 12.07
CA ALA A 282 -2.52 1.02 12.94
C ALA A 282 -3.18 -0.29 13.43
N ILE A 283 -2.94 -1.42 12.74
CA ILE A 283 -3.48 -2.74 13.10
C ILE A 283 -2.97 -3.22 14.46
N LYS A 284 -1.89 -2.65 15.00
CA LYS A 284 -1.37 -2.96 16.34
C LYS A 284 -2.46 -2.92 17.43
N ASP A 285 -3.47 -2.06 17.27
CA ASP A 285 -4.57 -1.87 18.23
C ASP A 285 -5.79 -2.78 17.94
N MET A 286 -5.70 -3.65 16.92
CA MET A 286 -6.79 -4.48 16.40
C MET A 286 -6.37 -5.96 16.30
N CYS A 287 -5.27 -6.34 16.94
CA CYS A 287 -4.71 -7.69 16.84
C CYS A 287 -5.57 -8.79 17.49
N SER A 288 -6.62 -8.42 18.23
CA SER A 288 -7.63 -9.32 18.81
C SER A 288 -8.81 -9.61 17.88
N SER A 289 -8.96 -8.90 16.75
CA SER A 289 -10.03 -9.12 15.77
C SER A 289 -10.08 -10.56 15.30
N ARG A 290 -11.25 -11.21 15.42
CA ARG A 290 -11.48 -12.62 15.03
C ARG A 290 -11.37 -12.83 13.52
N ILE A 291 -11.85 -11.86 12.75
CA ILE A 291 -11.61 -11.75 11.32
C ILE A 291 -11.01 -10.39 11.06
N LEU A 292 -9.81 -10.37 10.50
CA LEU A 292 -9.01 -9.17 10.34
C LEU A 292 -8.44 -9.10 8.93
N VAL A 293 -8.74 -8.00 8.23
CA VAL A 293 -8.28 -7.73 6.88
C VAL A 293 -7.51 -6.41 6.85
N ALA A 294 -6.27 -6.46 6.38
CA ALA A 294 -5.51 -5.27 6.03
C ALA A 294 -5.80 -4.91 4.56
N ALA A 295 -6.54 -3.82 4.34
CA ALA A 295 -6.93 -3.36 3.01
C ALA A 295 -5.98 -2.29 2.43
N TYR A 296 -5.15 -1.68 3.28
CA TYR A 296 -4.10 -0.71 2.94
C TYR A 296 -4.57 0.65 2.42
N GLN A 297 -5.04 0.77 1.18
CA GLN A 297 -5.45 2.10 0.70
C GLN A 297 -6.87 2.43 1.17
N ASP A 298 -7.18 3.71 1.28
CA ASP A 298 -8.50 4.21 1.66
C ASP A 298 -9.11 5.01 0.48
N ASP A 299 -9.25 4.34 -0.66
CA ASP A 299 -9.78 4.87 -1.92
C ASP A 299 -10.89 3.99 -2.50
N GLU A 300 -11.64 4.52 -3.47
CA GLU A 300 -12.83 3.89 -4.05
C GLU A 300 -12.56 2.52 -4.69
N VAL A 301 -11.44 2.39 -5.41
CA VAL A 301 -11.07 1.12 -6.08
C VAL A 301 -10.75 0.04 -5.04
N THR A 302 -10.04 0.42 -3.98
CA THR A 302 -9.71 -0.48 -2.88
C THR A 302 -10.95 -0.86 -2.08
N HIS A 303 -11.88 0.08 -1.88
CA HIS A 303 -13.19 -0.19 -1.26
C HIS A 303 -14.00 -1.21 -2.05
N GLN A 304 -14.17 -0.99 -3.37
CA GLN A 304 -14.83 -1.96 -4.27
C GLN A 304 -14.18 -3.34 -4.20
N THR A 305 -12.85 -3.38 -4.25
CA THR A 305 -12.11 -4.64 -4.18
C THR A 305 -12.22 -5.30 -2.80
N ALA A 306 -12.32 -4.53 -1.72
CA ALA A 306 -12.54 -5.06 -0.38
C ALA A 306 -13.94 -5.68 -0.23
N VAL A 307 -14.97 -5.11 -0.87
CA VAL A 307 -16.32 -5.71 -0.93
C VAL A 307 -16.30 -7.00 -1.76
N ASP A 308 -15.56 -7.03 -2.87
CA ASP A 308 -15.34 -8.25 -3.65
C ASP A 308 -14.74 -9.36 -2.79
N LEU A 309 -13.74 -9.05 -1.95
CA LEU A 309 -13.16 -10.01 -1.00
C LEU A 309 -14.17 -10.44 0.06
N LEU A 310 -14.89 -9.49 0.65
CA LEU A 310 -15.91 -9.75 1.67
C LEU A 310 -16.94 -10.76 1.17
N GLY A 311 -17.38 -10.63 -0.09
CA GLY A 311 -18.31 -11.57 -0.74
C GLY A 311 -17.67 -12.83 -1.33
N GLY A 312 -16.36 -13.02 -1.16
CA GLY A 312 -15.65 -14.21 -1.62
C GLY A 312 -15.45 -14.28 -3.14
N ARG A 313 -15.54 -13.14 -3.86
CA ARG A 313 -15.35 -13.08 -5.33
C ARG A 313 -13.91 -13.35 -5.74
N PHE A 314 -12.96 -13.23 -4.81
CA PHE A 314 -11.59 -13.70 -4.95
C PHE A 314 -11.00 -14.09 -3.60
N ILE A 315 -9.84 -14.73 -3.64
CA ILE A 315 -9.08 -15.15 -2.46
C ILE A 315 -7.94 -14.15 -2.24
N ALA A 316 -7.82 -13.64 -1.01
CA ALA A 316 -6.72 -12.79 -0.61
C ALA A 316 -5.36 -13.49 -0.82
N LYS A 317 -4.41 -12.79 -1.43
CA LYS A 317 -3.03 -13.27 -1.66
C LYS A 317 -1.98 -12.38 -1.01
N GLY A 318 -2.40 -11.24 -0.46
CA GLY A 318 -1.51 -10.28 0.17
C GLY A 318 -0.80 -10.88 1.38
N LYS A 319 0.38 -10.32 1.65
CA LYS A 319 1.19 -10.58 2.83
C LYS A 319 1.57 -9.25 3.46
N LEU A 320 1.65 -9.21 4.78
CA LEU A 320 2.10 -8.02 5.49
C LEU A 320 3.52 -7.65 5.07
N PRO A 321 3.77 -6.42 4.63
CA PRO A 321 5.14 -5.95 4.41
C PRO A 321 5.86 -5.62 5.72
N VAL A 322 5.12 -5.51 6.83
CA VAL A 322 5.61 -5.02 8.12
C VAL A 322 5.06 -5.86 9.28
N THR A 323 5.81 -5.94 10.38
CA THR A 323 5.30 -6.51 11.63
C THR A 323 4.42 -5.47 12.34
N VAL A 324 3.18 -5.83 12.65
CA VAL A 324 2.20 -4.93 13.29
C VAL A 324 1.95 -5.26 14.76
N CYS A 325 2.11 -6.53 15.17
CA CYS A 325 2.11 -6.95 16.57
C CYS A 325 2.74 -8.35 16.72
N GLN A 326 2.79 -8.89 17.95
CA GLN A 326 3.39 -10.21 18.20
C GLN A 326 2.73 -11.34 17.40
N ASN A 327 1.43 -11.23 17.16
CA ASN A 327 0.62 -12.23 16.44
C ASN A 327 0.69 -12.08 14.91
N PHE A 328 1.12 -10.93 14.40
CA PHE A 328 1.12 -10.61 12.97
C PHE A 328 2.42 -9.91 12.58
N LYS A 329 3.33 -10.68 11.99
CA LYS A 329 4.67 -10.31 11.56
C LYS A 329 4.72 -10.03 10.05
N SER A 330 5.80 -9.39 9.61
CA SER A 330 6.10 -9.27 8.18
C SER A 330 6.12 -10.67 7.52
N GLY A 331 5.47 -10.80 6.38
CA GLY A 331 5.25 -12.07 5.67
C GLY A 331 3.95 -12.80 6.03
N ASP A 332 3.24 -12.39 7.08
CA ASP A 332 1.99 -13.02 7.48
C ASP A 332 0.83 -12.65 6.55
N GLY A 333 -0.11 -13.58 6.39
CA GLY A 333 -1.29 -13.45 5.54
C GLY A 333 -1.81 -14.83 5.17
N ILE A 334 -3.10 -15.08 5.41
CA ILE A 334 -3.77 -16.31 5.04
C ILE A 334 -3.94 -16.30 3.52
N VAL A 335 -3.18 -17.16 2.85
CA VAL A 335 -3.35 -17.44 1.44
C VAL A 335 -4.05 -18.78 1.36
N PHE A 336 -5.34 -18.79 1.01
CA PHE A 336 -6.01 -20.06 0.75
C PHE A 336 -5.45 -20.63 -0.56
N ASN A 337 -4.73 -21.76 -0.46
CA ASN A 337 -4.36 -22.55 -1.62
C ASN A 337 -5.60 -23.29 -2.13
N ARG A 338 -6.49 -22.54 -2.77
CA ARG A 338 -7.51 -23.15 -3.63
C ARG A 338 -6.88 -23.33 -5.01
N LEU A 339 -6.77 -24.58 -5.45
CA LEU A 339 -6.18 -24.93 -6.76
C LEU A 339 -6.87 -24.21 -7.94
N LEU A 340 -8.14 -23.84 -7.80
CA LEU A 340 -8.93 -23.14 -8.81
C LEU A 340 -9.59 -21.88 -8.23
N GLN A 341 -9.35 -20.73 -8.87
CA GLN A 341 -9.93 -19.43 -8.46
C GLN A 341 -11.36 -19.29 -8.95
N GLN A 342 -12.30 -18.84 -8.12
CA GLN A 342 -13.66 -18.50 -8.57
C GLN A 342 -13.67 -17.15 -9.31
N VAL A 343 -14.37 -17.09 -10.42
CA VAL A 343 -14.52 -15.88 -11.27
C VAL A 343 -15.97 -15.74 -11.72
N ARG A 344 -16.35 -14.59 -12.27
CA ARG A 344 -17.70 -14.44 -12.80
C ARG A 344 -17.85 -15.37 -14.01
N PRO A 345 -18.97 -16.09 -14.16
CA PRO A 345 -19.22 -16.94 -15.32
C PRO A 345 -19.01 -16.27 -16.67
N ALA A 346 -19.40 -15.00 -16.79
CA ALA A 346 -19.22 -14.22 -18.00
C ALA A 346 -17.75 -14.09 -18.42
N ASP A 347 -16.82 -14.02 -17.45
CA ASP A 347 -15.38 -13.91 -17.70
C ASP A 347 -14.80 -15.22 -18.30
N LEU A 348 -15.54 -16.33 -18.23
CA LEU A 348 -15.20 -17.63 -18.83
C LEU A 348 -16.05 -17.96 -20.07
N GLY A 349 -16.87 -17.02 -20.52
CA GLY A 349 -17.78 -17.18 -21.65
C GLY A 349 -19.04 -17.99 -21.34
N PHE A 350 -19.38 -18.19 -20.06
CA PHE A 350 -20.63 -18.85 -19.68
C PHE A 350 -21.80 -17.86 -19.67
N ALA A 351 -22.93 -18.28 -20.25
CA ALA A 351 -24.18 -17.57 -20.16
C ALA A 351 -24.83 -17.82 -18.78
N MET A 352 -25.02 -16.77 -17.99
CA MET A 352 -25.56 -16.87 -16.61
C MET A 352 -26.91 -17.59 -16.55
N ASN A 353 -27.78 -17.37 -17.54
CA ASN A 353 -29.10 -18.01 -17.65
C ASN A 353 -29.05 -19.52 -17.91
N ARG A 354 -27.91 -20.07 -18.35
CA ARG A 354 -27.72 -21.52 -18.50
C ARG A 354 -27.24 -22.15 -17.20
N LEU A 355 -26.43 -21.45 -16.41
CA LEU A 355 -25.96 -21.94 -15.13
C LEU A 355 -27.09 -22.04 -14.10
N THR A 356 -28.09 -21.16 -14.16
CA THR A 356 -29.30 -21.27 -13.30
C THR A 356 -30.13 -22.53 -13.57
N LYS A 357 -29.98 -23.19 -14.73
CA LYS A 357 -30.63 -24.49 -14.98
C LYS A 357 -30.04 -25.61 -14.13
N ILE A 358 -28.78 -25.51 -13.72
CA ILE A 358 -28.12 -26.48 -12.84
C ILE A 358 -28.91 -26.60 -11.54
N ASP A 359 -29.28 -25.48 -10.95
CA ASP A 359 -30.07 -25.43 -9.71
C ASP A 359 -31.39 -26.21 -9.85
N SER A 360 -32.11 -26.01 -10.96
CA SER A 360 -33.37 -26.70 -11.21
C SER A 360 -33.19 -28.22 -11.32
N ILE A 361 -32.11 -28.68 -11.95
CA ILE A 361 -31.84 -30.11 -12.13
C ILE A 361 -31.49 -30.76 -10.78
N VAL A 362 -30.60 -30.13 -10.01
CA VAL A 362 -30.15 -30.69 -8.72
C VAL A 362 -31.29 -30.68 -7.71
N ASN A 363 -32.09 -29.61 -7.67
CA ASN A 363 -33.26 -29.54 -6.80
C ASN A 363 -34.36 -30.54 -7.20
N ASP A 364 -34.59 -30.77 -8.50
CA ASP A 364 -35.53 -31.81 -8.94
C ASP A 364 -35.04 -33.21 -8.57
N ALA A 365 -33.73 -33.48 -8.70
CA ALA A 365 -33.12 -34.74 -8.28
C ALA A 365 -33.27 -34.98 -6.76
N ILE A 366 -33.07 -33.95 -5.94
CA ILE A 366 -33.28 -34.02 -4.49
C ILE A 366 -34.77 -34.23 -4.17
N LYS A 367 -35.67 -33.47 -4.82
CA LYS A 367 -37.12 -33.58 -4.63
C LYS A 367 -37.64 -34.98 -4.98
N ARG A 368 -37.09 -35.60 -6.02
CA ARG A 368 -37.40 -36.98 -6.45
C ARG A 368 -36.66 -38.05 -5.64
N ARG A 369 -35.86 -37.65 -4.64
CA ARG A 369 -35.05 -38.54 -3.79
C ARG A 369 -34.04 -39.37 -4.59
N ALA A 370 -33.62 -38.90 -5.77
CA ALA A 370 -32.58 -39.54 -6.55
C ALA A 370 -31.19 -39.34 -5.92
N ILE A 371 -31.00 -38.21 -5.22
CA ILE A 371 -29.83 -37.90 -4.40
C ILE A 371 -30.27 -37.17 -3.11
N PRO A 372 -29.56 -37.32 -1.98
CA PRO A 372 -29.89 -36.64 -0.72
C PRO A 372 -29.46 -35.17 -0.67
N GLY A 373 -28.53 -34.78 -1.55
CA GLY A 373 -27.87 -33.48 -1.60
C GLY A 373 -26.63 -33.58 -2.48
N GLY A 374 -25.91 -32.48 -2.65
CA GLY A 374 -24.66 -32.49 -3.40
C GLY A 374 -24.03 -31.12 -3.58
N VAL A 375 -22.75 -31.10 -3.95
CA VAL A 375 -22.05 -29.90 -4.38
C VAL A 375 -21.83 -30.00 -5.88
N VAL A 376 -22.24 -28.97 -6.62
CA VAL A 376 -21.96 -28.87 -8.05
C VAL A 376 -20.93 -27.79 -8.29
N LEU A 377 -19.85 -28.18 -8.97
CA LEU A 377 -18.75 -27.30 -9.36
C LEU A 377 -18.61 -27.31 -10.89
N VAL A 378 -18.56 -26.13 -11.49
CA VAL A 378 -18.24 -25.91 -12.90
C VAL A 378 -16.95 -25.11 -12.97
N ALA A 379 -15.94 -25.68 -13.62
CA ALA A 379 -14.66 -25.01 -13.85
C ALA A 379 -14.29 -25.03 -15.34
N LYS A 380 -13.61 -23.98 -15.78
CA LYS A 380 -13.07 -23.82 -17.13
C LYS A 380 -11.79 -22.98 -17.03
N ASP A 381 -10.77 -23.34 -17.82
CA ASP A 381 -9.49 -22.61 -17.89
C ASP A 381 -8.81 -22.41 -16.52
N GLY A 382 -8.83 -23.43 -15.67
CA GLY A 382 -8.24 -23.39 -14.34
C GLY A 382 -8.97 -22.49 -13.33
N LYS A 383 -10.20 -22.07 -13.64
CA LYS A 383 -11.03 -21.18 -12.82
C LYS A 383 -12.42 -21.77 -12.61
N ILE A 384 -13.03 -21.52 -11.46
CA ILE A 384 -14.38 -21.96 -11.12
C ILE A 384 -15.37 -20.87 -11.58
N ALA A 385 -16.32 -21.23 -12.44
CA ALA A 385 -17.42 -20.37 -12.83
C ALA A 385 -18.59 -20.45 -11.86
N TYR A 386 -18.83 -21.64 -11.32
CA TYR A 386 -20.01 -21.93 -10.53
C TYR A 386 -19.65 -22.97 -9.48
N GLU A 387 -20.04 -22.72 -8.23
CA GLU A 387 -19.96 -23.69 -7.16
C GLU A 387 -21.10 -23.45 -6.18
N ARG A 388 -21.97 -24.44 -6.00
CA ARG A 388 -23.08 -24.37 -5.04
C ARG A 388 -23.32 -25.72 -4.37
N SER A 389 -23.70 -25.65 -3.10
CA SER A 389 -24.16 -26.80 -2.31
C SER A 389 -25.68 -26.85 -2.31
N PHE A 390 -26.23 -28.06 -2.38
CA PHE A 390 -27.65 -28.38 -2.42
C PHE A 390 -27.98 -29.45 -1.39
N GLY A 391 -29.12 -29.31 -0.73
CA GLY A 391 -29.60 -30.24 0.31
C GLY A 391 -30.20 -29.52 1.50
N TYR A 392 -30.65 -30.31 2.48
CA TYR A 392 -31.21 -29.83 3.75
C TYR A 392 -30.21 -30.12 4.88
N MET A 393 -30.20 -29.30 5.94
CA MET A 393 -29.31 -29.51 7.10
C MET A 393 -29.88 -30.50 8.15
N GLY A 394 -31.03 -31.13 7.88
CA GLY A 394 -31.68 -32.08 8.79
C GLY A 394 -31.42 -33.53 8.41
N TYR A 395 -31.18 -34.38 9.42
CA TYR A 395 -31.15 -35.85 9.31
C TYR A 395 -32.49 -36.40 9.81
N ASP A 396 -33.59 -35.92 9.24
CA ASP A 396 -34.96 -36.22 9.70
C ASP A 396 -35.52 -37.47 9.00
#